data_AF-A0A419YPT3-F1
#
_entry.id   AF-A0A419YPT3-F1
#
_cell.length_a   1.000
_cell.length_b   1.000
_cell.length_c   1.000
_cell.angle_alpha   90.00
_cell.angle_beta   90.00
_cell.angle_gamma   90.00
#
_symmetry.space_group_name_H-M   'P 1'
#
loop_
_entity.id
_entity.type
_entity.pdbx_description
1 polymer ?
#
loop_
_entity_poly.entity_id
_entity_poly.type
_entity_poly.pdbx_seq_one_letter_code
_entity_poly.pdbx_strand_id
1 'polypeptide(L)' 'MRDSPMPSPPFPPPDSAVLQIIVRNAVEAVRSGEATVEEAILHAAVHGWYEGHIAGEDECPGCDFRGALPKSTRRS' A
#
# COMPACT_ATOMS: atom_id res chain seq x y z
N MET A 1 8.97 -2.39 -13.53
CA MET A 1 9.47 -2.48 -12.14
C MET A 1 9.45 -3.96 -11.78
N ARG A 2 10.58 -4.49 -11.31
CA ARG A 2 10.70 -5.91 -10.95
C ARG A 2 9.96 -6.16 -9.64
N ASP A 3 9.23 -7.27 -9.57
CA ASP A 3 8.57 -7.78 -8.37
C ASP A 3 9.50 -7.67 -7.16
N SER A 4 9.06 -6.94 -6.15
CA SER A 4 9.74 -6.90 -4.86
C SER A 4 9.63 -8.29 -4.23
N PRO A 5 10.69 -8.83 -3.59
CA PRO A 5 10.65 -10.16 -2.96
C PRO A 5 9.72 -10.25 -1.73
N MET A 6 8.96 -9.19 -1.43
CA MET A 6 7.97 -9.17 -0.38
C MET A 6 6.64 -9.74 -0.92
N PRO A 7 6.10 -10.82 -0.35
CA PRO A 7 4.86 -11.43 -0.82
C PRO A 7 3.67 -10.48 -0.75
N SER A 8 3.69 -9.51 0.18
CA SER A 8 2.73 -8.40 0.27
C SER A 8 3.51 -7.11 0.58
N PRO A 9 3.85 -6.30 -0.44
CA PRO A 9 4.55 -5.04 -0.22
C PRO A 9 3.65 -4.04 0.55
N PRO A 10 4.22 -3.12 1.36
CA PRO A 10 3.45 -2.16 2.16
C PRO A 10 2.95 -0.99 1.31
N PHE A 11 2.61 -1.23 0.05
CA PHE A 11 2.03 -0.25 -0.86
C PHE A 11 1.23 -1.00 -1.95
N PRO A 12 0.11 -0.44 -2.43
CA PRO A 12 -0.66 -1.04 -3.50
C PRO A 12 0.16 -1.20 -4.79
N PRO A 13 -0.18 -2.19 -5.64
CA PRO A 13 0.45 -2.31 -6.94
C PRO A 13 0.13 -1.09 -7.83
N PRO A 14 0.99 -0.76 -8.81
CA PRO A 14 0.84 0.44 -9.64
C PRO A 14 -0.48 0.55 -10.41
N ASP A 15 -1.13 -0.59 -10.71
CA ASP A 15 -2.40 -0.69 -11.40
C ASP A 15 -3.62 -0.76 -10.45
N SER A 16 -3.41 -0.66 -9.13
CA SER A 16 -4.48 -0.64 -8.13
C SER A 16 -5.44 0.54 -8.34
N ALA A 17 -6.74 0.25 -8.38
CA ALA A 17 -7.79 1.27 -8.40
C ALA A 17 -7.72 2.19 -7.16
N VAL A 18 -7.31 1.65 -6.01
CA VAL A 18 -7.14 2.42 -4.77
C VAL A 18 -6.00 3.44 -4.92
N LEU A 19 -4.85 3.01 -5.46
CA LEU A 19 -3.73 3.91 -5.70
C LEU A 19 -4.09 5.02 -6.69
N GLN A 20 -4.85 4.70 -7.74
CA GLN A 20 -5.33 5.70 -8.70
C GLN A 20 -6.22 6.77 -8.03
N ILE A 21 -7.09 6.37 -7.09
CA ILE A 21 -7.93 7.29 -6.31
C ILE A 21 -7.06 8.18 -5.43
N ILE A 22 -6.10 7.61 -4.69
CA ILE A 22 -5.19 8.37 -3.82
C ILE A 22 -4.44 9.43 -4.60
N VAL A 23 -3.84 9.05 -5.74
CA VAL A 23 -3.08 9.97 -6.60
C VAL A 23 -3.98 11.05 -7.19
N ARG A 24 -5.18 10.68 -7.67
CA ARG A 24 -6.13 11.66 -8.21
C ARG A 24 -6.51 12.71 -7.16
N ASN A 25 -6.86 12.29 -5.95
CA ASN A 25 -7.25 13.19 -4.87
C ASN A 25 -6.09 14.14 -4.50
N ALA A 26 -4.86 13.63 -4.42
CA ALA A 26 -3.69 14.45 -4.15
C ALA A 26 -3.44 15.51 -5.25
N VAL A 27 -3.60 15.13 -6.52
CA VAL A 27 -3.47 16.04 -7.66
C VAL A 27 -4.58 17.09 -7.67
N GLU A 28 -5.81 16.70 -7.36
CA GLU A 28 -6.96 17.61 -7.28
C GLU A 28 -6.78 18.65 -6.17
N ALA A 29 -6.31 18.24 -4.99
CA ALA A 29 -6.04 19.16 -3.87
C ALA A 29 -4.98 20.22 -4.20
N VAL A 30 -3.93 19.85 -4.95
CA VAL A 30 -2.92 20.82 -5.44
C VAL A 30 -3.55 21.77 -6.46
N ARG A 31 -4.37 21.25 -7.38
CA ARG A 31 -4.99 22.05 -8.44
C ARG A 31 -6.05 23.03 -7.92
N SER A 32 -6.77 22.67 -6.87
CA SER A 32 -7.74 23.56 -6.22
C SER A 32 -7.09 24.56 -5.27
N GLY A 33 -5.81 24.37 -4.93
CA GLY A 33 -5.10 25.20 -3.95
C GLY A 33 -5.42 24.83 -2.50
N GLU A 34 -6.08 23.70 -2.27
CA GLU A 34 -6.37 23.16 -0.94
C GLU A 34 -5.12 22.59 -0.24
N ALA A 35 -4.10 22.18 -1.02
CA ALA A 35 -2.85 21.64 -0.51
C ALA A 35 -1.63 22.13 -1.30
N THR A 36 -0.51 22.27 -0.62
CA THR A 36 0.82 22.38 -1.22
C THR A 36 1.24 21.06 -1.85
N VAL A 37 2.28 21.09 -2.70
CA VAL A 37 2.83 19.89 -3.32
C VAL A 37 3.38 18.94 -2.24
N GLU A 38 4.03 19.48 -1.21
CA GLU A 38 4.57 18.75 -0.08
C GLU A 38 3.47 18.01 0.71
N GLU A 39 2.35 18.68 0.99
CA GLU A 39 1.19 18.08 1.65
C GLU A 39 0.55 16.99 0.80
N ALA A 40 0.46 17.19 -0.52
CA ALA A 40 -0.08 16.19 -1.44
C ALA A 40 0.81 14.95 -1.57
N ILE A 41 2.14 15.13 -1.56
CA ILE A 41 3.10 14.02 -1.52
C ILE A 41 2.96 13.25 -0.20
N LEU A 42 2.87 13.96 0.93
CA LEU A 42 2.70 13.33 2.23
C LEU A 42 1.39 12.53 2.28
N HIS A 43 0.29 13.11 1.81
CA HIS A 43 -1.00 12.43 1.71
C HIS A 43 -0.89 11.15 0.88
N ALA A 44 -0.33 11.22 -0.33
CA ALA A 44 -0.18 10.06 -1.20
C ALA A 44 0.71 8.97 -0.58
N ALA A 45 1.79 9.34 0.09
CA ALA A 45 2.70 8.40 0.73
C ALA A 45 2.05 7.69 1.93
N VAL A 46 1.35 8.44 2.81
CA VAL A 46 0.70 7.89 4.00
C VAL A 46 -0.45 6.97 3.60
N HIS A 47 -1.34 7.42 2.71
CA HIS A 47 -2.47 6.60 2.26
C HIS A 47 -2.01 5.39 1.44
N GLY A 48 -0.99 5.56 0.59
CA GLY A 48 -0.39 4.42 -0.13
C GLY A 48 0.17 3.38 0.84
N TRP A 49 0.89 3.80 1.88
CA TRP A 49 1.40 2.86 2.89
C TRP A 49 0.28 2.16 3.67
N TYR A 50 -0.75 2.92 4.08
CA TYR A 50 -1.87 2.40 4.86
C TYR A 50 -2.69 1.34 4.10
N GLU A 51 -3.04 1.62 2.84
CA GLU A 51 -3.81 0.69 2.00
C GLU A 51 -3.01 -0.56 1.66
N GLY A 52 -1.70 -0.41 1.41
CA GLY A 52 -0.82 -1.56 1.20
C GLY A 52 -0.67 -2.42 2.46
N HIS A 53 -0.66 -1.81 3.64
CA HIS A 53 -0.66 -2.52 4.91
C HIS A 53 -1.94 -3.34 5.12
N ILE A 54 -3.12 -2.74 4.89
CA ILE A 54 -4.42 -3.44 4.98
C ILE A 54 -4.45 -4.63 4.01
N ALA A 55 -4.09 -4.42 2.75
CA ALA A 55 -4.04 -5.50 1.77
C ALA A 55 -3.11 -6.64 2.21
N GLY A 56 -1.96 -6.31 2.83
CA GLY A 56 -1.05 -7.32 3.39
C GLY A 56 -1.61 -8.10 4.59
N GLU A 57 -2.51 -7.50 5.38
CA GLU A 57 -3.22 -8.22 6.46
C GLU A 57 -4.26 -9.20 5.89
N ASP A 58 -4.97 -8.81 4.82
CA ASP A 58 -6.00 -9.63 4.18
C ASP A 58 -5.43 -10.75 3.30
N GLU A 59 -4.38 -10.46 2.53
CA GLU A 59 -3.84 -11.36 1.48
C GLU A 59 -2.76 -12.33 1.98
N CYS A 60 -2.19 -12.11 3.18
CA CYS A 60 -1.28 -13.09 3.77
C CYS A 60 -1.91 -13.79 4.98
N PRO A 61 -2.72 -14.84 4.76
CA PRO A 61 -3.02 -15.77 5.83
C PRO A 61 -1.71 -16.48 6.20
N GLY A 62 -0.97 -15.94 7.17
CA GLY A 62 0.24 -16.52 7.76
C GLY A 62 1.49 -15.67 7.82
N CYS A 63 1.42 -14.41 7.44
CA CYS A 63 2.45 -13.44 7.77
C CYS A 63 2.07 -12.83 9.12
N ASP A 64 2.64 -13.30 10.21
CA ASP A 64 2.49 -12.60 11.50
C ASP A 64 3.02 -11.17 11.37
N PHE A 65 2.39 -10.23 12.07
CA PHE A 65 2.88 -8.86 12.23
C PHE A 65 4.39 -8.89 12.57
N ARG A 66 5.23 -8.37 11.67
CA ARG A 66 6.72 -8.39 11.68
C ARG A 66 7.44 -9.63 11.10
N GLY A 67 6.80 -10.41 10.23
CA GLY A 67 7.53 -11.27 9.29
C GLY A 67 8.11 -12.56 9.90
N ALA A 68 7.28 -13.33 10.61
CA ALA A 68 7.62 -14.73 10.85
C ALA A 68 7.30 -15.58 9.61
N LEU A 69 8.29 -15.80 8.74
CA LEU A 69 8.27 -17.00 7.88
C LEU A 69 8.49 -18.24 8.77
N PRO A 70 8.01 -19.46 8.43
CA PRO A 70 7.07 -19.87 7.38
C PRO A 70 5.82 -20.61 7.91
N LYS A 71 4.69 -20.54 7.19
CA LYS A 71 3.61 -21.55 7.31
C LYS A 71 4.01 -22.84 6.61
N SER A 72 4.75 -23.70 7.30
CA SER A 72 4.81 -25.12 6.92
C SER A 72 4.55 -26.03 8.11
N THR A 73 3.34 -26.55 8.19
CA THR A 73 3.18 -28.00 8.36
C THR A 73 1.79 -28.38 7.89
N ARG A 74 1.73 -29.23 6.86
CA ARG A 74 0.51 -29.98 6.53
C ARG A 74 0.07 -30.67 7.83
N ARG A 75 -1.14 -30.39 8.29
CA ARG A 75 -1.80 -31.25 9.27
C ARG A 75 -2.32 -32.47 8.50
N SER A 76 -1.64 -33.59 8.66
CA SER A 76 -2.20 -34.93 8.42
C SER A 76 -3.38 -35.19 9.34
#